data_AF-A0A1N7M7Z3-F1
#
_entry.id   AF-A0A1N7M7Z3-F1
#
_cell.length_a   1.000
_cell.length_b   1.000
_cell.length_c   1.000
_cell.angle_alpha   90.00
_cell.angle_beta   90.00
_cell.angle_gamma   90.00
#
_symmetry.space_group_name_H-M   'P 1'
#
loop_
_entity.id
_entity.type
_entity.pdbx_description
1 polymer ?
#
loop_
_entity_poly.entity_id
_entity_poly.type
_entity_poly.pdbx_seq_one_letter_code
_entity_poly.pdbx_strand_id
1 'polypeptide(L)' 'MSLELKIKGNWNELKGKLKERYGELTDDDLAYAEGQEDQLLGKIQQKTGAAKEELTKMLFGKEKEEESEKDQIKQ' A
#
# COMPACT_ATOMS: atom_id res chain seq x y z
N MET A 1 -14.39 -13.77 2.08
CA MET A 1 -14.88 -12.39 2.26
C MET A 1 -14.52 -11.92 3.68
N SER A 2 -13.30 -11.40 3.89
CA SER A 2 -12.85 -10.86 5.19
C SER A 2 -11.66 -9.90 5.01
N LEU A 3 -11.83 -8.90 4.13
CA LEU A 3 -10.81 -7.87 3.86
C LEU A 3 -10.90 -6.71 4.88
N GLU A 4 -12.10 -6.37 5.35
CA GLU A 4 -12.37 -5.27 6.29
C GLU A 4 -11.61 -5.34 7.62
N LEU A 5 -11.41 -6.54 8.19
CA LEU A 5 -10.84 -6.68 9.53
C LEU A 5 -9.32 -6.45 9.58
N LYS A 6 -8.59 -6.76 8.50
CA LYS A 6 -7.11 -6.69 8.51
C LYS A 6 -6.57 -5.28 8.28
N ILE A 7 -7.23 -4.51 7.43
CA ILE A 7 -6.81 -3.15 7.09
C ILE A 7 -6.98 -2.24 8.30
N LYS A 8 -8.12 -2.35 9.01
CA LYS A 8 -8.43 -1.52 10.17
C LYS A 8 -7.38 -1.63 11.30
N GLY A 9 -6.77 -2.80 11.46
CA GLY A 9 -5.69 -3.03 12.43
C GLY A 9 -4.35 -2.40 12.03
N ASN A 10 -3.96 -2.54 10.75
CA ASN A 10 -2.65 -2.09 10.25
C ASN A 10 -2.66 -0.75 9.49
N TRP A 11 -3.81 -0.07 9.37
CA TRP A 11 -3.95 1.15 8.56
C TRP A 11 -2.94 2.24 8.93
N ASN A 12 -2.70 2.43 10.23
CA ASN A 12 -1.75 3.43 10.72
C ASN A 12 -0.29 3.12 10.33
N GLU A 13 0.10 1.85 10.22
CA GLU A 13 1.43 1.49 9.72
C GLU A 13 1.52 1.59 8.20
N LEU A 14 0.48 1.14 7.49
CA LEU A 14 0.40 1.20 6.04
C LEU A 14 0.48 2.65 5.54
N LYS A 15 -0.26 3.57 6.18
CA LYS A 15 -0.19 4.99 5.85
C LYS A 15 1.20 5.56 6.12
N GLY A 16 1.87 5.14 7.20
CA GLY A 16 3.23 5.57 7.53
C GLY A 16 4.21 5.18 6.43
N LYS A 17 4.20 3.91 6.05
CA LYS A 17 5.02 3.37 4.95
C LYS A 17 4.75 4.08 3.64
N LEU A 18 3.49 4.35 3.30
CA LEU A 18 3.12 5.07 2.09
C LEU A 18 3.67 6.51 2.08
N LYS A 19 3.62 7.22 3.21
CA LYS A 19 4.19 8.58 3.33
C LYS A 19 5.71 8.58 3.26
N GLU A 20 6.37 7.56 3.81
CA GLU A 20 7.83 7.41 3.69
C GLU A 20 8.25 7.12 2.25
N ARG A 21 7.52 6.24 1.55
CA ARG A 21 7.79 5.84 0.16
C ARG A 21 7.44 6.96 -0.82
N TYR A 22 6.34 7.67 -0.56
CA TYR A 22 5.83 8.76 -1.36
C TYR A 22 5.63 9.98 -0.44
N GLY A 23 6.67 10.79 -0.28
CA GLY A 23 6.64 12.01 0.55
C GLY A 23 5.61 13.06 0.13
N GLU A 24 4.94 12.83 -0.99
CA GLU A 24 3.87 13.64 -1.58
C GLU A 24 2.49 13.34 -0.97
N LEU A 25 2.35 12.18 -0.32
CA LEU A 25 1.09 11.72 0.28
C LEU A 25 0.87 12.35 1.65
N THR A 26 -0.35 12.83 1.87
CA THR A 26 -0.78 13.36 3.16
C THR A 26 -1.72 12.40 3.89
N ASP A 27 -1.98 12.67 5.18
CA ASP A 27 -2.96 11.88 5.94
C ASP A 27 -4.37 11.96 5.32
N ASP A 28 -4.70 13.03 4.60
CA ASP A 28 -5.99 13.20 3.92
C ASP A 28 -6.08 12.32 2.64
N ASP A 29 -4.98 12.23 1.90
CA ASP A 29 -4.88 11.33 0.74
C ASP A 29 -4.96 9.87 1.16
N LEU A 30 -4.50 9.58 2.38
CA LEU A 30 -4.51 8.27 3.05
C LEU A 30 -5.68 8.14 4.05
N ALA A 31 -6.75 8.91 3.86
CA ALA A 31 -7.98 8.73 4.61
C ALA A 31 -8.74 7.52 4.02
N TYR A 32 -8.61 6.36 4.67
CA TYR A 32 -9.40 5.17 4.34
C TYR A 32 -10.76 5.21 5.05
N ALA A 33 -11.82 4.96 4.29
CA ALA A 33 -13.13 4.63 4.83
C ALA A 33 -13.61 3.30 4.22
N GLU A 34 -14.42 2.57 4.99
CA GLU A 34 -15.05 1.33 4.53
C GLU A 34 -15.81 1.56 3.21
N GLY A 35 -15.53 0.73 2.20
CA GLY A 35 -16.10 0.84 0.87
C GLY A 35 -15.47 1.90 -0.05
N GLN A 36 -14.47 2.67 0.42
CA GLN A 36 -13.77 3.68 -0.40
C GLN A 36 -12.42 3.18 -0.95
N GLU A 37 -12.21 1.87 -1.05
CA GLU A 37 -10.96 1.27 -1.52
C GLU A 37 -10.55 1.77 -2.91
N ASP A 38 -11.49 1.81 -3.87
CA ASP A 38 -11.19 2.28 -5.22
C ASP A 38 -10.90 3.80 -5.27
N GLN A 39 -11.58 4.59 -4.43
CA GLN A 39 -11.34 6.04 -4.33
C GLN A 39 -9.98 6.34 -3.73
N LEU A 40 -9.60 5.63 -2.67
CA LEU A 40 -8.29 5.72 -2.04
C LEU A 40 -7.18 5.37 -3.04
N LEU A 41 -7.31 4.24 -3.73
CA LEU A 41 -6.35 3.83 -4.76
C LEU A 41 -6.25 4.85 -5.89
N GLY A 42 -7.37 5.43 -6.33
CA GLY A 42 -7.41 6.48 -7.34
C GLY A 42 -6.70 7.75 -6.90
N LYS A 43 -6.97 8.24 -5.68
CA LYS A 43 -6.31 9.43 -5.11
C LYS A 43 -4.80 9.23 -5.05
N ILE A 44 -4.36 8.11 -4.47
CA ILE A 44 -2.93 7.80 -4.33
C ILE A 44 -2.28 7.69 -5.71
N GLN A 45 -2.90 6.97 -6.66
CA GLN A 45 -2.41 6.86 -8.04
C GLN A 45 -2.27 8.23 -8.71
N GLN A 46 -3.23 9.14 -8.54
CA GLN A 46 -3.17 10.47 -9.15
C GLN A 46 -2.07 11.34 -8.53
N LYS A 47 -1.75 11.15 -7.25
CA LYS A 47 -0.73 11.90 -6.53
C LYS A 47 0.67 11.38 -6.82
N THR A 48 0.86 10.07 -6.70
CA THR A 48 2.18 9.43 -6.79
C THR A 48 2.52 8.95 -8.20
N GLY A 49 1.52 8.86 -9.08
CA GLY A 49 1.66 8.20 -10.39
C GLY A 49 1.81 6.67 -10.31
N ALA A 50 1.70 6.07 -9.12
CA ALA A 50 1.91 4.63 -8.94
C ALA A 50 0.76 3.81 -9.54
N ALA A 51 1.08 2.59 -10.00
CA ALA A 51 0.08 1.68 -10.54
C ALA A 51 -0.90 1.22 -9.44
N LYS A 52 -2.20 1.16 -9.74
CA LYS A 52 -3.23 0.64 -8.81
C LYS A 52 -2.84 -0.73 -8.25
N GLU A 53 -2.21 -1.59 -9.04
CA GLU A 53 -1.74 -2.91 -8.61
C GLU A 53 -0.65 -2.84 -7.53
N GLU A 54 0.32 -1.93 -7.67
CA GLU A 54 1.38 -1.72 -6.66
C GLU A 54 0.76 -1.22 -5.35
N LEU A 55 -0.14 -0.24 -5.45
CA LEU A 55 -0.85 0.31 -4.29
C LEU A 55 -1.74 -0.75 -3.63
N THR A 56 -2.39 -1.58 -4.43
CA THR A 56 -3.21 -2.69 -3.95
C THR A 56 -2.35 -3.70 -3.21
N LYS A 57 -1.16 -4.03 -3.74
CA LYS A 57 -0.20 -4.90 -3.05
C LYS A 57 0.33 -4.27 -1.76
N MET A 58 0.59 -2.97 -1.70
CA MET A 58 1.02 -2.35 -0.43
C MET A 58 -0.08 -2.37 0.62
N LEU A 59 -1.31 -2.03 0.24
CA LEU A 59 -2.43 -1.86 1.16
C LEU A 59 -3.11 -3.18 1.55
N PHE A 60 -3.24 -4.09 0.59
CA PHE A 60 -4.00 -5.34 0.70
C PHE A 60 -3.16 -6.58 0.42
N GLY A 61 -1.88 -6.41 0.05
CA GLY A 61 -0.97 -7.52 -0.14
C GLY A 61 -0.84 -8.28 1.16
N LYS A 62 -1.40 -9.49 1.18
CA LYS A 62 -1.05 -10.47 2.19
C LYS A 62 0.45 -10.68 2.11
N GLU A 63 1.11 -10.62 3.27
CA GLU A 63 2.45 -11.13 3.51
C GLU A 63 2.61 -12.50 2.82
N LYS A 64 3.21 -12.46 1.64
CA LYS A 64 3.69 -13.61 0.90
C LYS A 64 5.06 -13.17 0.41
N GLU A 65 6.01 -13.31 1.35
CA GLU A 65 7.27 -14.00 1.10
C GLU A 65 7.73 -13.96 -0.37
N GLU A 66 8.57 -12.98 -0.68
CA GLU A 66 9.59 -13.11 -1.72
C GLU A 66 10.88 -12.57 -1.11
N GLU A 67 11.51 -13.42 -0.31
CA GLU A 67 12.94 -13.34 -0.05
C GLU A 67 13.67 -14.04 -1.21
N SER A 68 14.85 -13.52 -1.55
CA SER A 68 15.92 -14.18 -2.30
C SER A 68 15.77 -14.33 -3.81
N GLU A 69 16.29 -13.34 -4.55
CA GLU A 69 17.22 -13.59 -5.67
C GLU A 69 18.01 -12.32 -6.04
N LYS A 70 18.95 -11.86 -5.18
CA LYS A 70 20.10 -11.03 -5.63
C LYS A 70 21.44 -11.34 -4.94
N ASP A 71 21.55 -12.48 -4.25
CA ASP A 71 22.82 -13.01 -3.72
C ASP A 71 23.20 -14.31 -4.46
N GLN A 72 23.37 -14.25 -5.79
CA GLN A 72 24.02 -15.37 -6.50
C GLN A 72 24.81 -15.02 -7.78
N ILE A 73 25.18 -13.76 -8.05
CA ILE A 73 26.14 -13.47 -9.13
C ILE A 73 27.21 -12.49 -8.63
N LYS A 74 28.05 -12.99 -7.73
CA LYS A 74 29.46 -12.61 -7.64
C LYS A 74 30.25 -13.81 -7.13
N GLN A 75 30.31 -14.85 -7.96
CA GLN A 75 31.36 -15.86 -7.91
C GLN A 75 32.19 -15.75 -9.18
#